data_AF-A0A1J8PJB2-F1
#
_entry.id   AF-A0A1J8PJB2-F1
#
_cell.length_a   1.000
_cell.length_b   1.000
_cell.length_c   1.000
_cell.angle_alpha   90.00
_cell.angle_beta   90.00
_cell.angle_gamma   90.00
#
_symmetry.space_group_name_H-M   'P 1'
#
loop_
_entity.id
_entity.type
_entity.pdbx_description
1 polymer ?
#
loop_
_entity_poly.entity_id
_entity_poly.type
_entity_poly.pdbx_seq_one_letter_code
_entity_poly.pdbx_strand_id
1 'polypeptide(L)'
;MYGKQFEVPLCAAKTGPPSLLLRAQRIKLSGPHTACGVQYSEVDVTTDAAHEAYTLYRQSNHRNDLDIALERFQTVLDQCPPGHPHRAAALSNIAHAILYGFTKG
;
A
#
# COMPACT_ATOMS: atom_id res chain seq x y z
N MET A 1 27.22 -6.26 -45.41
CA MET A 1 26.72 -5.08 -46.12
C MET A 1 25.27 -4.85 -45.69
N TYR A 2 25.09 -3.81 -44.85
CA TYR A 2 23.89 -3.00 -44.56
C TYR A 2 22.53 -3.50 -45.10
N GLY A 3 21.48 -3.68 -44.30
CA GLY A 3 21.02 -2.83 -43.21
C GLY A 3 19.65 -2.26 -43.58
N LYS A 4 18.59 -2.74 -42.93
CA LYS A 4 17.30 -2.02 -42.83
C LYS A 4 16.76 -2.21 -41.42
N GLN A 5 17.13 -1.25 -40.59
CA GLN A 5 16.58 -0.96 -39.29
C GLN A 5 15.14 -0.48 -39.50
N PHE A 6 14.17 -1.33 -39.15
CA PHE A 6 12.79 -0.88 -38.97
C PHE A 6 12.74 -0.21 -37.59
N GLU A 7 13.05 1.08 -37.55
CA GLU A 7 12.71 1.93 -36.42
C GLU A 7 11.20 2.17 -36.44
N VAL A 8 10.49 1.39 -35.63
CA VAL A 8 9.16 1.78 -35.17
C VAL A 8 9.35 2.86 -34.11
N PRO A 9 8.77 4.07 -34.26
CA PRO A 9 8.84 5.08 -33.22
C PRO A 9 7.99 4.58 -32.06
N LEU A 10 8.66 4.09 -31.02
CA LEU A 10 8.02 3.76 -29.75
C LEU A 10 7.57 5.10 -29.14
N CYS A 11 6.32 5.48 -29.42
CA CYS A 11 5.67 6.61 -28.75
C CYS A 11 5.91 6.47 -27.25
N ALA A 12 6.56 7.50 -26.69
CA ALA A 12 6.85 7.62 -25.28
C ALA A 12 5.55 7.73 -24.49
N ALA A 13 4.88 6.60 -24.27
CA ALA A 13 3.88 6.49 -23.23
C ALA A 13 4.63 6.63 -21.91
N LYS A 14 4.42 7.76 -21.26
CA LYS A 14 4.93 8.08 -19.92
C LYS A 14 4.19 7.21 -18.89
N THR A 15 4.28 5.89 -19.02
CA THR A 15 3.86 4.96 -17.99
C THR A 15 4.99 4.92 -16.96
N GLY A 16 5.03 5.95 -16.12
CA GLY A 16 5.76 5.82 -14.87
C GLY A 16 5.24 4.56 -14.17
N PRO A 17 6.12 3.69 -13.64
CA PRO A 17 5.66 2.53 -12.87
C PRO A 17 4.69 3.01 -11.79
N PRO A 18 3.67 2.22 -11.42
CA PRO A 18 2.77 2.59 -10.34
C PRO A 18 3.63 2.97 -9.14
N SER A 19 3.44 4.18 -8.61
CA SER A 19 4.21 4.70 -7.49
C SER A 19 3.78 3.98 -6.21
N LEU A 20 4.23 2.73 -6.07
CA LEU A 20 4.01 1.83 -4.94
C LEU A 20 5.12 2.00 -3.89
N LEU A 21 5.62 3.24 -3.74
CA LEU A 21 6.65 3.51 -2.76
C LEU A 21 6.04 3.47 -1.36
N LEU A 22 6.14 2.29 -0.74
CA LEU A 22 5.87 2.11 0.68
C LEU A 22 6.85 2.99 1.47
N ARG A 23 6.38 4.13 1.98
CA ARG A 23 7.17 4.98 2.89
C ARG A 23 6.97 4.50 4.32
N ALA A 24 7.49 3.33 4.64
CA ALA A 24 7.59 2.91 6.04
C ALA A 24 8.70 3.74 6.71
N GLN A 25 8.35 4.89 7.30
CA GLN A 25 9.29 5.62 8.13
C GLN A 25 9.47 4.87 9.44
N ARG A 26 10.69 4.41 9.71
CA ARG A 26 11.06 3.89 11.02
C ARG A 26 11.09 5.07 11.99
N ILE A 27 9.98 5.33 12.66
CA ILE A 27 9.96 6.30 13.76
C ILE A 27 10.88 5.75 14.86
N LYS A 28 12.03 6.40 15.05
CA LYS A 28 12.93 6.12 16.17
C LYS A 28 12.20 6.63 17.40
N LEU A 29 11.52 5.74 18.13
CA LEU A 29 10.89 6.05 19.41
C LEU A 29 11.98 6.58 20.36
N SER A 30 12.13 7.90 20.43
CA SER A 30 13.05 8.58 21.33
C SER A 30 12.28 8.99 22.58
N GLY A 31 12.34 8.15 23.61
CA GLY A 31 11.93 8.48 24.99
C GLY A 31 10.74 7.67 25.51
N PRO A 32 10.61 7.52 26.84
CA PRO A 32 9.56 6.74 27.50
C PRO A 32 8.26 7.53 27.52
N HIS A 33 7.68 7.74 26.34
CA HIS A 33 6.37 8.38 26.21
C HIS A 33 5.35 7.26 26.33
N THR A 34 4.86 7.11 27.56
CA THR A 34 3.57 6.50 27.91
C THR A 34 3.14 5.34 27.03
N ALA A 35 3.28 4.14 27.60
CA ALA A 35 2.28 3.08 27.44
C ALA A 35 0.90 3.61 27.89
N CYS A 36 0.30 4.52 27.14
CA CYS A 36 -1.14 4.69 27.10
C CYS A 36 -1.57 3.84 25.92
N GLY A 37 -2.38 2.81 26.22
CA GLY A 37 -2.80 1.81 25.25
C GLY A 37 -3.21 2.49 23.96
N VAL A 38 -2.62 2.05 22.85
CA VAL A 38 -3.20 2.27 21.54
C VAL A 38 -4.66 1.87 21.68
N GLN A 39 -5.57 2.82 21.48
CA GLN A 39 -7.01 2.56 21.60
C GLN A 39 -7.31 1.54 20.51
N TYR A 40 -7.39 0.25 20.87
CA TYR A 40 -7.59 -0.86 19.94
C TYR A 40 -8.73 -0.57 18.96
N SER A 41 -9.75 0.16 19.44
CA SER A 41 -10.89 0.63 18.65
C SER A 41 -10.51 1.45 17.41
N GLU A 42 -9.48 2.31 17.47
CA GLU A 42 -9.11 3.14 16.33
C GLU A 42 -8.35 2.35 15.27
N VAL A 43 -7.47 1.44 15.70
CA VAL A 43 -6.74 0.54 14.80
C VAL A 43 -7.68 -0.46 14.13
N ASP A 44 -8.66 -1.00 14.86
CA ASP A 44 -9.69 -1.88 14.29
C ASP A 44 -10.53 -1.15 13.25
N VAL A 45 -11.07 0.04 13.59
CA VAL A 45 -11.88 0.83 12.66
C VAL A 45 -11.08 1.19 11.39
N THR A 46 -9.80 1.53 11.55
CA THR A 46 -8.92 1.82 10.41
C THR A 46 -8.65 0.57 9.56
N THR A 47 -8.52 -0.59 10.19
CA THR A 47 -8.33 -1.88 9.51
C THR A 47 -9.57 -2.32 8.75
N ASP A 48 -10.76 -2.14 9.33
CA ASP A 48 -12.04 -2.45 8.70
C ASP A 48 -12.28 -1.56 7.47
N ALA A 49 -12.04 -0.25 7.61
CA ALA A 49 -12.12 0.69 6.48
C ALA A 49 -11.12 0.36 5.37
N ALA A 50 -9.90 -0.09 5.73
CA ALA A 50 -8.93 -0.56 4.74
C ALA A 50 -9.42 -1.79 3.97
N HIS A 51 -10.09 -2.72 4.67
CA HIS A 51 -10.69 -3.91 4.07
C HIS A 51 -11.85 -3.58 3.13
N GLU A 52 -12.69 -2.63 3.52
CA GLU A 52 -13.80 -2.15 2.68
C GLU A 52 -13.26 -1.57 1.37
N ALA A 53 -12.31 -0.63 1.45
CA ALA A 53 -11.68 -0.03 0.27
C ALA A 53 -11.01 -1.09 -0.62
N TYR A 54 -10.32 -2.06 -0.03
CA TYR A 54 -9.71 -3.15 -0.81
C TYR A 54 -10.75 -4.04 -1.50
N THR A 55 -11.87 -4.29 -0.83
CA THR A 55 -12.98 -5.07 -1.40
C THR A 55 -13.61 -4.34 -2.58
N LEU A 56 -13.80 -3.02 -2.46
CA LEU A 56 -14.28 -2.17 -3.56
C LEU A 56 -13.29 -2.17 -4.73
N TYR A 57 -11.99 -2.07 -4.45
CA TYR A 57 -10.97 -2.18 -5.50
C TYR A 57 -11.06 -3.50 -6.27
N ARG A 58 -11.23 -4.62 -5.56
CA ARG A 58 -11.35 -5.95 -6.20
C ARG A 58 -12.60 -6.07 -7.08
N GLN A 59 -13.65 -5.31 -6.81
CA GLN A 59 -14.89 -5.33 -7.59
C GLN A 59 -14.83 -4.37 -8.77
N SER A 60 -14.39 -3.15 -8.54
CA SER A 60 -14.47 -2.05 -9.50
C SER A 60 -13.20 -1.87 -10.34
N ASN A 61 -12.08 -2.44 -9.89
CA ASN A 61 -10.73 -2.25 -10.44
C ASN A 61 -10.30 -0.77 -10.54
N HIS A 62 -10.95 0.11 -9.75
CA HIS A 62 -10.61 1.53 -9.70
C HIS A 62 -9.38 1.75 -8.85
N ARG A 63 -8.34 2.34 -9.45
CA ARG A 63 -7.07 2.63 -8.76
C ARG A 63 -7.23 3.50 -7.52
N ASN A 64 -8.26 4.33 -7.46
CA ASN A 64 -8.53 5.18 -6.30
C ASN A 64 -8.84 4.35 -5.04
N ASP A 65 -9.60 3.26 -5.18
CA ASP A 65 -9.94 2.39 -4.05
C ASP A 65 -8.70 1.63 -3.55
N LEU A 66 -7.78 1.29 -4.46
CA LEU A 66 -6.48 0.70 -4.10
C LEU A 66 -5.62 1.68 -3.30
N ASP A 67 -5.55 2.94 -3.73
CA ASP A 67 -4.77 3.98 -3.04
C ASP A 67 -5.30 4.23 -1.62
N ILE A 68 -6.62 4.33 -1.47
CA ILE A 68 -7.29 4.46 -0.17
C ILE A 68 -6.96 3.26 0.73
N ALA A 69 -7.05 2.03 0.20
CA ALA A 69 -6.73 0.83 0.97
C ALA A 69 -5.26 0.84 1.46
N LEU A 70 -4.32 1.22 0.59
CA LEU A 70 -2.90 1.30 0.91
C LEU A 70 -2.59 2.39 1.94
N GLU A 71 -3.24 3.55 1.86
CA GLU A 71 -3.10 4.61 2.86
C GLU A 71 -3.57 4.13 4.24
N ARG A 72 -4.75 3.51 4.31
CA ARG A 72 -5.33 3.03 5.58
C ARG A 72 -4.49 1.93 6.21
N PHE A 73 -4.00 0.97 5.42
CA PHE A 73 -3.07 -0.04 5.95
C PHE A 73 -1.74 0.58 6.42
N GLN A 74 -1.23 1.62 5.76
CA GLN A 74 -0.03 2.33 6.21
C GLN A 74 -0.26 3.02 7.56
N THR A 75 -1.41 3.67 7.77
CA THR A 75 -1.77 4.24 9.07
C THR A 75 -1.72 3.20 10.18
N VAL A 76 -2.24 1.99 9.95
CA VAL A 76 -2.15 0.88 10.91
C VAL A 76 -0.69 0.49 11.20
N LEU A 77 0.19 0.52 10.19
CA LEU A 77 1.62 0.23 10.37
C LEU A 77 2.37 1.28 11.18
N ASP A 78 2.05 2.56 10.99
CA ASP A 78 2.69 3.65 11.73
C ASP A 78 2.22 3.68 13.19
N GLN A 79 0.97 3.32 13.46
CA GLN A 79 0.40 3.28 14.81
C GLN A 79 0.82 2.04 15.62
N CYS A 80 1.01 0.89 14.97
CA CYS A 80 1.25 -0.37 15.67
C CYS A 80 2.75 -0.61 15.93
N PRO A 81 3.20 -0.89 17.17
CA PRO A 81 4.60 -1.20 17.45
C PRO A 81 5.05 -2.55 16.83
N PRO A 82 6.37 -2.79 16.71
CA PRO A 82 6.90 -4.09 16.31
C PRO A 82 6.41 -5.20 17.26
N GLY A 83 5.90 -6.29 16.69
CA GLY A 83 5.31 -7.41 17.45
C GLY A 83 3.79 -7.34 17.63
N HIS A 84 3.14 -6.25 17.22
CA HIS A 84 1.67 -6.15 17.26
C HIS A 84 1.02 -6.97 16.11
N PRO A 85 -0.05 -7.74 16.36
CA PRO A 85 -0.71 -8.55 15.33
C PRO A 85 -1.25 -7.72 14.16
N HIS A 86 -1.89 -6.57 14.42
CA HIS A 86 -2.35 -5.66 13.36
C HIS A 86 -1.23 -5.14 12.46
N ARG A 87 0.01 -5.00 12.97
CA ARG A 87 1.16 -4.60 12.14
C ARG A 87 1.48 -5.68 11.11
N ALA A 88 1.50 -6.95 11.52
CA ALA A 88 1.74 -8.07 10.62
C ALA A 88 0.61 -8.23 9.59
N ALA A 89 -0.64 -8.06 10.03
CA ALA A 89 -1.81 -8.10 9.15
C ALA A 89 -1.76 -6.99 8.09
N ALA A 90 -1.48 -5.75 8.49
CA ALA A 90 -1.39 -4.61 7.57
C ALA A 90 -0.27 -4.79 6.53
N LEU A 91 0.91 -5.29 6.92
CA LEU A 91 2.00 -5.60 5.98
C LEU A 91 1.57 -6.66 4.95
N SER A 92 0.91 -7.72 5.41
CA SER A 92 0.46 -8.81 4.55
C SER A 92 -0.59 -8.33 3.54
N ASN A 93 -1.53 -7.50 4.00
CA ASN A 93 -2.57 -6.93 3.16
C ASN A 93 -2.01 -5.92 2.14
N ILE A 94 -1.05 -5.08 2.53
CA ILE A 94 -0.35 -4.19 1.59
C ILE A 94 0.34 -5.00 0.51
N ALA A 95 1.11 -6.03 0.86
CA ALA A 95 1.79 -6.87 -0.11
C ALA A 95 0.80 -7.52 -1.08
N HIS A 96 -0.34 -8.02 -0.57
CA HIS A 96 -1.38 -8.62 -1.37
C HIS A 96 -2.07 -7.61 -2.31
N ALA A 97 -2.40 -6.42 -1.81
CA ALA A 97 -3.05 -5.38 -2.59
C ALA A 97 -2.16 -4.89 -3.75
N ILE A 98 -0.87 -4.71 -3.47
CA ILE A 98 0.14 -4.36 -4.47
C ILE A 98 0.25 -5.46 -5.54
N LEU A 99 0.42 -6.72 -5.13
CA LEU A 99 0.55 -7.84 -6.05
C LEU A 99 -0.70 -7.99 -6.92
N TYR A 100 -1.88 -7.92 -6.30
CA TYR A 100 -3.14 -8.00 -7.02
C TYR A 100 -3.25 -6.88 -8.07
N GLY A 101 -2.87 -5.65 -7.71
CA GLY A 101 -2.85 -4.53 -8.64
C GLY A 101 -1.89 -4.71 -9.81
N PHE A 102 -0.73 -5.34 -9.61
CA PHE A 102 0.16 -5.72 -10.71
C PHE A 102 -0.43 -6.79 -11.63
N THR A 103 -1.22 -7.72 -11.11
CA THR A 103 -1.84 -8.77 -11.94
C THR A 103 -3.08 -8.31 -12.71
N LYS A 104 -3.68 -7.18 -12.33
CA LYS A 104 -4.92 -6.65 -12.90
C LYS A 104 -4.75 -5.39 -13.76
N GLY A 105 -3.59 -4.73 -13.66
CA GLY A 105 -3.20 -3.58 -14.49
C GLY A 105 -2.53 -4.00 -15.79
#